data_AF-A0A7V7SWR0-F1
#
_entry.id   AF-A0A7V7SWR0-F1
#
_cell.length_a   1.000
_cell.length_b   1.000
_cell.length_c   1.000
_cell.angle_alpha   90.00
_cell.angle_beta   90.00
_cell.angle_gamma   90.00
#
_symmetry.space_group_name_H-M   'P 1'
#
loop_
_entity.id
_entity.type
_entity.pdbx_description
1 polymer ?
#
loop_
_entity_poly.entity_id
_entity_poly.type
_entity_poly.pdbx_seq_one_letter_code
_entity_poly.pdbx_strand_id
1 'polypeptide(L)'
;MRRRQIGRSGLMAPKEDCCHSVVDALSDHLEGRVGFWDRLRLKFHLFRCPICMRYFRQFKKVYQSCDQMNCEDLPEDFDRIMSKVLGQWKGNKG
;
A
#
# COMPACT_ATOMS: atom_id res chain seq x y z
N MET A 1 -9.76 -21.50 -14.16
CA MET A 1 -8.60 -20.79 -13.58
C MET A 1 -8.50 -19.38 -14.17
N ARG A 2 -9.11 -18.37 -13.55
CA ARG A 2 -9.02 -16.96 -13.99
C ARG A 2 -7.87 -16.28 -13.25
N ARG A 3 -6.75 -16.01 -13.95
CA ARG A 3 -5.74 -15.07 -13.47
C ARG A 3 -6.42 -13.72 -13.28
N ARG A 4 -6.55 -13.28 -12.03
CA ARG A 4 -6.95 -11.92 -11.71
C ARG A 4 -5.76 -11.02 -12.07
N GLN A 5 -5.72 -10.57 -13.33
CA GLN A 5 -4.89 -9.44 -13.75
C GLN A 5 -5.42 -8.20 -13.02
N ILE A 6 -4.95 -7.96 -11.80
CA ILE A 6 -4.95 -6.61 -11.24
C ILE A 6 -3.74 -5.92 -11.86
N GLY A 7 -3.93 -5.43 -13.07
CA GLY A 7 -2.95 -4.60 -13.76
C GLY A 7 -2.81 -3.28 -13.02
N ARG A 8 -1.85 -3.21 -12.11
CA ARG A 8 -1.21 -1.96 -11.66
C ARG A 8 0.23 -1.89 -12.19
N SER A 9 0.42 -2.33 -13.43
CA SER A 9 1.67 -2.11 -14.15
C SER A 9 1.85 -0.60 -14.36
N GLY A 10 2.73 0.03 -13.59
CA GLY A 10 3.30 1.35 -13.93
C GLY A 10 2.76 2.55 -13.14
N LEU A 11 2.80 2.53 -11.81
CA LEU A 11 2.52 3.73 -10.98
C LEU A 11 3.75 4.62 -10.71
N MET A 12 4.86 4.43 -11.42
CA MET A 12 5.81 5.51 -11.67
C MET A 12 5.65 5.97 -13.12
N ALA A 13 4.56 6.70 -13.39
CA ALA A 13 4.53 7.62 -14.53
C ALA A 13 5.77 8.53 -14.44
N PRO A 14 6.36 8.97 -15.57
CA PRO A 14 7.60 9.75 -15.58
C PRO A 14 7.35 11.18 -15.07
N LYS A 15 7.00 11.32 -13.78
CA LYS A 15 7.21 12.54 -13.03
C LYS A 15 8.56 12.37 -12.35
N GLU A 16 9.54 13.00 -13.00
CA GLU A 16 10.85 13.42 -12.51
C GLU A 16 11.01 13.31 -11.00
N ASP A 17 12.13 12.71 -10.56
CA ASP A 17 12.61 12.41 -9.20
C ASP A 17 12.17 13.35 -8.05
N CYS A 18 10.87 13.45 -7.83
CA CYS A 18 10.22 14.35 -6.89
C CYS A 18 9.73 13.54 -5.69
N CYS A 19 9.82 14.14 -4.51
CA CYS A 19 9.39 13.55 -3.24
C CYS A 19 7.96 13.00 -3.31
N HIS A 20 7.06 13.61 -4.09
CA HIS A 20 5.67 13.17 -4.23
C HIS A 20 5.56 11.78 -4.87
N SER A 21 6.27 11.54 -5.97
CA SER A 21 6.25 10.23 -6.65
C SER A 21 6.82 9.13 -5.75
N VAL A 22 7.78 9.46 -4.89
CA VAL A 22 8.33 8.54 -3.89
C VAL A 22 7.29 8.14 -2.83
N VAL A 23 6.46 9.07 -2.38
CA VAL A 23 5.39 8.79 -1.41
C VAL A 23 4.34 7.88 -2.03
N ASP A 24 3.94 8.15 -3.28
CA ASP A 24 2.94 7.34 -3.98
C ASP A 24 3.42 5.90 -4.21
N ALA A 25 4.70 5.72 -4.55
CA ALA A 25 5.30 4.41 -4.80
C ALA A 25 5.68 3.64 -3.52
N LEU A 26 5.61 4.28 -2.34
CA LEU A 26 6.15 3.73 -1.11
C LEU A 26 5.38 2.52 -0.60
N SER A 27 4.05 2.58 -0.64
CA SER A 27 3.17 1.50 -0.20
C SER A 27 3.35 0.26 -1.07
N ASP A 28 3.29 0.42 -2.40
CA ASP A 28 3.52 -0.68 -3.33
C ASP A 28 4.93 -1.27 -3.16
N HIS A 29 5.93 -0.45 -2.81
CA HIS A 29 7.30 -0.92 -2.59
C HIS A 29 7.40 -1.85 -1.37
N LEU A 30 6.77 -1.46 -0.26
CA LEU A 30 6.76 -2.27 0.97
C LEU A 30 5.94 -3.55 0.79
N GLU A 31 4.87 -3.50 0.01
CA GLU A 31 4.07 -4.67 -0.36
C GLU A 31 4.71 -5.54 -1.47
N GLY A 32 5.90 -5.17 -1.96
CA GLY A 32 6.63 -5.94 -2.97
C GLY A 32 6.07 -5.87 -4.39
N ARG A 33 5.08 -5.01 -4.65
CA ARG A 33 4.37 -4.89 -5.94
C ARG A 33 5.09 -4.02 -6.98
N VAL A 34 6.17 -3.35 -6.59
CA VAL A 34 6.95 -2.47 -7.46
C VAL A 34 7.92 -3.26 -8.33
N GLY A 35 8.00 -2.92 -9.62
CA GLY A 35 8.93 -3.51 -10.59
C GLY A 35 10.40 -3.19 -10.31
N PHE A 36 11.32 -3.93 -10.95
CA PHE A 36 12.76 -3.82 -10.68
C PHE A 36 13.32 -2.40 -10.87
N TRP A 37 12.99 -1.75 -11.99
CA TRP A 37 13.48 -0.41 -12.34
C TRP A 37 12.99 0.66 -11.37
N ASP A 38 11.74 0.58 -10.95
CA ASP A 38 11.13 1.51 -10.02
C ASP A 38 11.73 1.37 -8.61
N ARG A 39 12.09 0.15 -8.19
CA ARG A 39 12.84 -0.06 -6.94
C ARG A 39 14.20 0.62 -6.97
N LEU A 40 14.90 0.57 -8.10
CA LEU A 40 16.20 1.23 -8.24
C LEU A 40 16.07 2.75 -8.18
N ARG A 41 15.10 3.33 -8.89
CA ARG A 41 14.81 4.78 -8.84
C ARG A 41 14.47 5.24 -7.42
N LEU A 42 13.58 4.51 -6.74
CA LEU A 42 13.22 4.79 -5.36
C LEU A 42 14.44 4.78 -4.44
N LYS A 43 15.29 3.75 -4.53
CA LYS A 43 16.53 3.66 -3.74
C LYS A 43 17.47 4.84 -4.02
N PHE A 44 17.62 5.23 -5.28
CA PHE A 44 18.45 6.38 -5.66
C PHE A 44 17.93 7.69 -5.06
N HIS A 45 16.61 7.93 -5.14
CA HIS A 45 16.03 9.13 -4.53
C HIS A 45 16.16 9.13 -3.01
N LEU A 46 15.87 8.00 -2.34
CA LEU A 46 16.01 7.87 -0.89
C LEU A 46 17.46 8.11 -0.44
N PHE A 47 18.44 7.70 -1.24
CA PHE A 47 19.85 7.98 -0.96
C PHE A 47 20.18 9.48 -1.05
N ARG A 48 19.61 10.21 -2.02
CA ARG A 48 19.89 11.63 -2.24
C ARG A 48 19.05 12.57 -1.34
N CYS A 49 17.85 12.16 -0.95
CA CYS A 49 16.90 13.00 -0.23
C CYS A 49 16.70 12.52 1.22
N PRO A 50 17.29 13.22 2.23
CA PRO A 50 17.20 12.81 3.63
C PRO A 50 15.78 12.88 4.19
N ILE A 51 14.93 13.77 3.67
CA ILE A 51 13.53 13.93 4.09
C ILE A 51 12.73 12.68 3.69
N CYS A 52 12.86 12.24 2.45
CA CYS A 52 12.21 11.02 1.97
C CYS A 52 12.75 9.78 2.68
N MET A 53 14.05 9.72 3.00
CA MET A 53 14.61 8.64 3.82
C MET A 53 13.98 8.59 5.22
N ARG A 54 13.80 9.74 5.88
CA ARG A 54 13.12 9.82 7.18
C ARG A 54 11.67 9.35 7.08
N TYR A 55 10.96 9.82 6.06
CA TYR A 55 9.57 9.41 5.80
C TYR A 55 9.46 7.91 5.54
N PHE A 56 10.34 7.34 4.71
CA PHE A 56 10.40 5.90 4.46
C PHE A 56 10.63 5.10 5.74
N ARG A 57 11.56 5.53 6.60
CA ARG A 57 11.81 4.84 7.88
C ARG A 57 10.59 4.87 8.79
N GLN A 58 9.87 5.97 8.85
CA GLN A 58 8.62 6.07 9.61
C GLN A 58 7.57 5.12 9.03
N PHE A 59 7.34 5.21 7.72
CA PHE A 59 6.31 4.42 7.04
C PHE A 59 6.59 2.91 7.09
N LYS A 60 7.86 2.51 7.01
CA LYS A 60 8.28 1.13 7.19
C LYS A 60 7.89 0.58 8.57
N LYS A 61 8.03 1.38 9.64
CA LYS A 61 7.60 0.95 10.99
C LYS A 61 6.09 0.77 11.05
N VAL A 62 5.33 1.69 10.48
CA VAL A 62 3.86 1.58 10.39
C VAL A 62 3.47 0.30 9.66
N TYR A 63 4.07 0.05 8.49
CA TYR A 63 3.84 -1.17 7.73
C TYR A 63 4.14 -2.42 8.57
N GLN A 64 5.30 -2.49 9.22
CA GLN A 64 5.68 -3.63 10.07
C GLN A 64 4.71 -3.86 11.24
N SER A 65 4.15 -2.81 11.82
CA SER A 65 3.13 -2.94 12.88
C SER A 65 1.81 -3.48 12.34
N CYS A 66 1.44 -3.12 11.11
CA CYS A 66 0.21 -3.61 10.47
C CYS A 66 0.36 -5.02 9.87
N ASP A 67 1.55 -5.36 9.37
CA ASP A 67 1.88 -6.65 8.74
C ASP A 67 1.84 -7.83 9.74
N GLN A 68 1.83 -7.53 11.04
CA GLN A 68 1.70 -8.53 12.11
C GLN A 68 0.24 -8.90 12.42
N MET A 69 -0.75 -8.21 11.83
CA MET A 69 -2.17 -8.53 12.05
C MET A 69 -2.57 -9.69 11.15
N ASN A 70 -2.93 -10.83 11.75
CA ASN A 70 -3.44 -11.97 10.99
C ASN A 70 -4.96 -11.93 10.93
N CYS A 71 -5.53 -12.44 9.84
CA CYS A 71 -6.98 -12.57 9.73
C CYS A 71 -7.57 -13.53 10.79
N GLU A 72 -6.74 -14.41 11.35
CA GLU A 72 -7.12 -15.30 12.43
C GLU A 72 -7.31 -14.58 13.78
N ASP A 73 -6.80 -13.36 13.92
CA ASP A 73 -7.00 -12.52 15.12
C ASP A 73 -8.40 -11.87 15.14
N LEU A 74 -9.21 -12.06 14.09
CA LEU A 74 -10.56 -11.51 14.04
C LEU A 74 -11.54 -12.32 14.88
N PRO A 75 -12.50 -11.67 15.57
CA PRO A 75 -13.56 -12.36 16.29
C PRO A 75 -14.36 -13.29 15.37
N GLU A 76 -14.81 -14.44 15.89
CA GLU A 76 -15.57 -15.44 15.13
C GLU A 76 -16.82 -14.89 14.45
N ASP A 77 -17.44 -13.84 15.01
CA ASP A 77 -18.65 -13.23 14.48
C ASP A 77 -18.42 -11.98 13.62
N PHE A 78 -17.16 -11.68 13.29
CA PHE A 78 -16.78 -10.52 12.49
C PHE A 78 -17.52 -10.46 11.15
N ASP A 79 -17.54 -11.56 10.39
CA ASP A 79 -18.18 -11.62 9.08
C ASP A 79 -19.67 -11.30 9.15
N ARG A 80 -20.34 -11.81 10.18
CA ARG A 80 -21.76 -11.57 10.43
C ARG A 80 -22.01 -10.10 10.74
N ILE A 81 -21.22 -9.49 11.62
CA ILE A 81 -21.37 -8.08 12.01
C ILE A 81 -21.07 -7.17 10.81
N MET A 82 -19.95 -7.39 10.13
CA MET A 82 -19.53 -6.57 9.00
C MET A 82 -20.51 -6.63 7.84
N SER A 83 -21.04 -7.81 7.53
CA SER A 83 -22.07 -7.96 6.48
C SER A 83 -23.34 -7.17 6.79
N LYS A 84 -23.76 -7.15 8.06
CA LYS A 84 -24.93 -6.37 8.51
C LYS A 84 -24.68 -4.87 8.37
N VAL A 85 -23.53 -4.39 8.86
CA VAL A 85 -23.17 -2.95 8.83
C VAL A 85 -23.03 -2.46 7.39
N LEU A 86 -22.30 -3.19 6.55
CA LEU A 86 -22.10 -2.82 5.14
C LEU A 86 -23.41 -2.89 4.34
N GLY A 87 -24.28 -3.85 4.65
CA GLY A 87 -25.63 -3.95 4.07
C GLY A 87 -26.49 -2.72 4.39
N GLN A 88 -26.49 -2.28 5.65
CA GLN A 88 -27.19 -1.06 6.08
C GLN A 88 -26.65 0.19 5.39
N TRP A 89 -25.33 0.33 5.28
CA TRP A 89 -24.73 1.46 4.58
C TRP A 89 -25.10 1.51 3.10
N LYS A 90 -25.15 0.34 2.42
CA LYS A 90 -25.58 0.26 1.02
C LYS A 90 -27.07 0.58 0.86
N GLY A 91 -27.91 0.22 1.83
CA GLY A 91 -29.33 0.57 1.86
C GLY A 91 -29.63 2.04 2.18
N ASN A 92 -28.76 2.72 2.93
CA ASN A 92 -28.89 4.12 3.31
C ASN A 92 -28.29 5.11 2.29
N LYS A 93 -27.79 4.62 1.15
CA LYS A 93 -27.46 5.42 -0.04
C LYS A 93 -28.66 5.57 -0.99
N GLY A 94 -29.83 5.84 -0.41
CA GLY A 94 -31.04 6.26 -1.12
C GLY A 94 -31.20 7.76 -1.02
#